data_AF-A0A167ULX5-F1
#
_entry.id   AF-A0A167ULX5-F1
#
_cell.length_a   1.000
_cell.length_b   1.000
_cell.length_c   1.000
_cell.angle_alpha   90.00
_cell.angle_beta   90.00
_cell.angle_gamma   90.00
#
_symmetry.space_group_name_H-M   'P 1'
#
loop_
_entity.id
_entity.type
_entity.pdbx_description
1 polymer ?
#
loop_
_entity_poly.entity_id
_entity_poly.type
_entity_poly.pdbx_seq_one_letter_code
_entity_poly.pdbx_strand_id
1 'polypeptide(L)'
;MIPAFLLKYETSAHIHSFQAIYFLGSFFNQFSPNCITFLVAAEVFPTPIRGTAHGLSAAAGKLGALVIAVVGSYNPTQQQYYIVPWFGLAGVLLTKLFLPDTTGLDLREQQRRWLHIRQGREHEYHGPAVHRKHLSIWGRWMGKGKHYDADLGYQMKVKECRAEWEAAMAVRREDKDALFDMDDVDESILHGSLHTYLN
;
A
#
# COMPACT_ATOMS: atom_id res chain seq x y z
N MET A 1 -24.51 -10.59 7.55
CA MET A 1 -25.79 -11.16 7.08
C MET A 1 -26.26 -12.14 8.15
N ILE A 2 -27.37 -11.84 8.82
CA ILE A 2 -27.79 -12.53 10.05
C ILE A 2 -28.43 -13.88 9.70
N PRO A 3 -28.11 -14.98 10.41
CA PRO A 3 -28.72 -16.29 10.14
C PRO A 3 -30.18 -16.26 10.61
N ALA A 4 -31.10 -16.21 9.65
CA ALA A 4 -32.54 -16.23 9.87
C ALA A 4 -33.07 -17.65 10.12
N PHE A 5 -32.55 -18.36 11.14
CA PHE A 5 -32.97 -19.74 11.44
C PHE A 5 -34.14 -19.85 12.43
N LEU A 6 -34.54 -18.76 13.10
CA LEU A 6 -35.56 -18.81 14.17
C LEU A 6 -36.68 -17.76 14.07
N LEU A 7 -36.64 -16.83 13.10
CA LEU A 7 -37.67 -15.81 12.97
C LEU A 7 -38.76 -16.27 12.01
N LYS A 8 -39.77 -16.91 12.58
CA LYS A 8 -41.10 -17.09 11.98
C LYS A 8 -41.74 -15.70 11.90
N TYR A 9 -41.77 -15.10 10.71
CA TYR A 9 -42.34 -13.78 10.47
C TYR A 9 -43.85 -13.90 10.26
N GLU A 10 -44.64 -13.38 11.18
CA GLU A 10 -46.02 -12.93 10.94
C GLU A 10 -46.38 -11.92 12.04
N THR A 11 -45.93 -10.66 11.90
CA THR A 11 -46.52 -9.48 12.57
C THR A 11 -45.80 -8.19 12.20
N SER A 12 -46.57 -7.18 11.79
CA SER A 12 -46.14 -5.83 11.38
C SER A 12 -45.54 -4.96 12.50
N ALA A 13 -45.24 -5.50 13.68
CA ALA A 13 -44.87 -4.72 14.87
C ALA A 13 -43.35 -4.46 15.03
N HIS A 14 -42.48 -5.08 14.22
CA HIS A 14 -41.02 -4.99 14.39
C HIS A 14 -40.25 -4.51 13.14
N ILE A 15 -40.93 -3.84 12.21
CA ILE A 15 -40.34 -3.34 10.95
C ILE A 15 -39.15 -2.41 11.23
N HIS A 16 -39.26 -1.52 12.22
CA HIS A 16 -38.19 -0.60 12.59
C HIS A 16 -36.96 -1.30 13.17
N SER A 17 -37.14 -2.32 14.01
CA SER A 17 -36.03 -3.11 14.56
C SER A 17 -35.33 -3.92 13.47
N PHE A 18 -36.09 -4.50 12.54
CA PHE A 18 -35.52 -5.20 11.39
C PHE A 18 -34.77 -4.25 10.46
N GLN A 19 -35.34 -3.08 10.13
CA GLN A 19 -34.66 -2.04 9.36
C GLN A 19 -33.39 -1.57 10.05
N ALA A 20 -33.44 -1.28 11.36
CA ALA A 20 -32.27 -0.81 12.10
C ALA A 20 -31.13 -1.83 12.02
N ILE A 21 -31.42 -3.11 12.25
CA ILE A 21 -30.43 -4.19 12.17
C ILE A 21 -29.93 -4.41 10.73
N TYR A 22 -30.81 -4.29 9.74
CA TYR A 22 -30.45 -4.38 8.32
C TYR A 22 -29.53 -3.24 7.87
N PHE A 23 -29.87 -2.00 8.22
CA PHE A 23 -29.06 -0.81 7.92
C PHE A 23 -27.75 -0.82 8.69
N LEU A 24 -27.76 -1.21 9.97
CA LEU A 24 -26.56 -1.34 10.79
C LEU A 24 -25.63 -2.43 10.23
N GLY A 25 -26.18 -3.58 9.84
CA GLY A 25 -25.44 -4.67 9.21
C GLY A 25 -24.88 -4.29 7.83
N SER A 26 -25.63 -3.51 7.04
CA SER A 26 -25.19 -2.97 5.75
C SER A 26 -24.11 -1.91 5.92
N PHE A 27 -24.25 -1.04 6.93
CA PHE A 27 -23.26 -0.04 7.30
C PHE A 27 -21.94 -0.70 7.67
N PHE A 28 -21.94 -1.69 8.58
CA PHE A 28 -20.71 -2.40 8.93
C PHE A 28 -20.14 -3.20 7.74
N ASN A 29 -20.95 -3.75 6.84
CA ASN A 29 -20.43 -4.39 5.62
C ASN A 29 -19.77 -3.40 4.65
N GLN A 30 -20.18 -2.14 4.62
CA GLN A 30 -19.54 -1.14 3.75
C GLN A 30 -18.34 -0.48 4.45
N PHE A 31 -18.47 -0.19 5.75
CA PHE A 31 -17.45 0.48 6.56
C PHE A 31 -16.27 -0.43 6.93
N SER A 32 -16.48 -1.75 7.05
CA SER A 32 -15.41 -2.70 7.42
C SER A 32 -14.69 -3.30 6.20
N PRO A 33 -15.18 -4.33 5.49
CA PRO A 33 -14.36 -5.03 4.51
C PRO A 33 -14.11 -4.18 3.26
N ASN A 34 -15.06 -3.35 2.85
CA ASN A 34 -14.92 -2.59 1.61
C ASN A 34 -13.85 -1.49 1.78
N CYS A 35 -14.05 -0.54 2.69
CA CYS A 35 -13.10 0.56 2.88
C CYS A 35 -11.71 0.11 3.36
N ILE A 36 -11.63 -0.82 4.32
CA ILE A 36 -10.34 -1.20 4.93
C ILE A 36 -9.50 -2.02 3.95
N THR A 37 -10.08 -2.87 3.11
CA THR A 37 -9.29 -3.66 2.14
C THR A 37 -8.66 -2.79 1.05
N PHE A 38 -9.37 -1.76 0.57
CA PHE A 38 -8.80 -0.78 -0.36
C PHE A 38 -7.68 0.03 0.26
N LEU A 39 -7.86 0.49 1.51
CA LEU A 39 -6.88 1.29 2.23
C LEU A 39 -5.62 0.46 2.54
N VAL A 40 -5.79 -0.74 3.06
CA VAL A 40 -4.70 -1.68 3.33
C VAL A 40 -3.94 -2.04 2.04
N ALA A 41 -4.62 -2.26 0.92
CA ALA A 41 -3.93 -2.54 -0.35
C ALA A 41 -3.02 -1.36 -0.75
N ALA A 42 -3.48 -0.11 -0.55
CA ALA A 42 -2.67 1.06 -0.85
C ALA A 42 -1.46 1.21 0.09
N GLU A 43 -1.58 0.78 1.36
CA GLU A 43 -0.50 0.83 2.36
C GLU A 43 0.49 -0.32 2.24
N VAL A 44 0.10 -1.49 1.74
CA VAL A 44 0.98 -2.67 1.67
C VAL A 44 1.77 -2.70 0.35
N PHE A 45 1.21 -2.16 -0.74
CA PHE A 45 1.87 -2.20 -2.04
C PHE A 45 2.82 -0.99 -2.25
N PRO A 46 4.11 -1.24 -2.59
CA PRO A 46 5.05 -0.18 -2.91
C PRO A 46 4.61 0.58 -4.16
N THR A 47 4.85 1.90 -4.15
CA THR A 47 4.41 2.86 -5.18
C THR A 47 4.62 2.41 -6.64
N PRO A 48 5.77 1.84 -7.05
CA PRO A 48 6.01 1.47 -8.45
C PRO A 48 5.20 0.27 -8.95
N ILE A 49 4.69 -0.60 -8.08
CA ILE A 49 3.88 -1.77 -8.47
C ILE A 49 2.42 -1.65 -8.04
N ARG A 50 2.04 -0.53 -7.41
CA ARG A 50 0.70 -0.35 -6.84
C ARG A 50 -0.39 -0.51 -7.89
N GLY A 51 -0.21 0.04 -9.09
CA GLY A 51 -1.21 -0.07 -10.18
C GLY A 51 -1.44 -1.51 -10.65
N THR A 52 -0.36 -2.26 -10.90
CA THR A 52 -0.45 -3.66 -11.36
C THR A 52 -0.93 -4.59 -10.26
N ALA A 53 -0.44 -4.41 -9.03
CA ALA A 53 -0.89 -5.17 -7.86
C ALA A 53 -2.37 -4.92 -7.55
N HIS A 54 -2.83 -3.67 -7.65
CA HIS A 54 -4.23 -3.31 -7.46
C HIS A 54 -5.12 -3.95 -8.53
N GLY A 55 -4.72 -3.90 -9.81
CA GLY A 55 -5.45 -4.56 -10.90
C GLY A 55 -5.55 -6.08 -10.72
N LEU A 56 -4.45 -6.72 -10.32
CA LEU A 56 -4.42 -8.17 -10.05
C LEU A 56 -5.30 -8.53 -8.83
N SER A 57 -5.24 -7.73 -7.76
CA SER A 57 -6.08 -7.92 -6.58
C SER A 57 -7.56 -7.75 -6.90
N ALA A 58 -7.93 -6.75 -7.72
CA ALA A 58 -9.29 -6.55 -8.19
C ALA A 58 -9.78 -7.72 -9.07
N ALA A 59 -8.93 -8.24 -9.95
CA ALA A 59 -9.23 -9.42 -10.76
C ALA A 59 -9.46 -10.66 -9.88
N ALA A 60 -8.59 -10.90 -8.89
CA ALA A 60 -8.74 -12.00 -7.94
C ALA A 60 -10.03 -11.88 -7.11
N GLY A 61 -10.39 -10.68 -6.67
CA GLY A 61 -11.66 -10.42 -5.98
C GLY A 61 -12.89 -10.74 -6.83
N LYS A 62 -12.87 -10.35 -8.12
CA LYS A 62 -13.94 -10.69 -9.07
C LYS A 62 -14.05 -12.19 -9.34
N LEU A 63 -12.91 -12.88 -9.47
CA LEU A 63 -12.89 -14.34 -9.62
C LEU A 63 -13.46 -15.05 -8.40
N GLY A 64 -13.12 -14.59 -7.18
CA GLY A 64 -13.70 -15.12 -5.95
C GLY A 64 -15.22 -14.96 -5.89
N ALA A 65 -15.72 -13.79 -6.27
CA ALA A 65 -17.16 -13.54 -6.34
C ALA A 65 -17.87 -14.45 -7.37
N LEU A 66 -17.24 -14.68 -8.53
CA LEU A 66 -17.76 -15.59 -9.55
C LEU A 66 -17.84 -17.03 -9.02
N VAL A 67 -16.79 -17.53 -8.35
CA VAL A 67 -16.78 -18.87 -7.77
C VAL A 67 -17.92 -19.04 -6.76
N ILE A 68 -18.14 -18.07 -5.89
CA ILE A 68 -19.23 -18.10 -4.91
C ILE A 68 -20.60 -18.09 -5.62
N ALA A 69 -20.77 -17.29 -6.67
CA ALA A 69 -22.01 -17.25 -7.43
C ALA A 69 -22.31 -18.59 -8.12
N VAL A 70 -21.29 -19.22 -8.71
CA VAL A 70 -21.41 -20.53 -9.36
C VAL A 70 -21.73 -21.61 -8.33
N VAL A 71 -20.99 -21.67 -7.22
CA VAL A 71 -21.25 -22.63 -6.12
C VAL A 71 -22.65 -22.41 -5.53
N GLY A 72 -23.08 -21.15 -5.41
CA GLY A 72 -24.41 -20.81 -4.96
C GLY A 72 -25.51 -21.32 -5.89
N SER A 73 -25.29 -21.28 -7.21
CA SER A 73 -26.27 -21.78 -8.18
C SER A 73 -26.55 -23.29 -8.08
N TYR A 74 -25.61 -24.08 -7.56
CA TYR A 74 -25.76 -25.54 -7.44
C TYR A 74 -26.24 -26.02 -6.07
N ASN A 75 -26.24 -25.16 -5.04
CA ASN A 75 -26.54 -25.55 -3.66
C ASN A 75 -27.81 -24.86 -3.13
N PRO A 76 -28.70 -25.57 -2.41
CA PRO A 76 -29.87 -24.97 -1.79
C PRO A 76 -29.48 -23.89 -0.78
N THR A 77 -30.32 -22.86 -0.65
CA THR A 77 -30.06 -21.64 0.13
C THR A 77 -29.62 -21.94 1.57
N GLN A 78 -30.15 -23.00 2.18
CA GLN A 78 -29.85 -23.38 3.55
C GLN A 78 -28.40 -23.87 3.76
N GLN A 79 -27.83 -24.57 2.78
CA GLN A 79 -26.43 -25.06 2.86
C GLN A 79 -25.43 -23.92 2.69
N GLN A 80 -25.76 -22.92 1.87
CA GLN A 80 -24.92 -21.73 1.70
C GLN A 80 -24.71 -20.98 3.02
N TYR A 81 -25.72 -20.92 3.89
CA TYR A 81 -25.61 -20.27 5.20
C TYR A 81 -24.64 -20.96 6.17
N TYR A 82 -24.41 -22.26 6.02
CA TYR A 82 -23.41 -22.97 6.82
C TYR A 82 -22.00 -22.77 6.28
N ILE A 83 -21.85 -22.63 4.96
CA ILE A 83 -20.55 -22.56 4.29
C ILE A 83 -19.95 -21.15 4.37
N VAL A 84 -20.76 -20.10 4.13
CA VAL A 84 -20.30 -18.71 4.05
C VAL A 84 -19.58 -18.22 5.33
N PRO A 85 -20.03 -18.52 6.56
CA PRO A 85 -19.34 -18.11 7.78
C PRO A 85 -17.92 -18.70 7.88
N TRP A 86 -17.73 -19.96 7.47
CA TRP A 86 -16.41 -20.60 7.48
C TRP A 86 -15.47 -19.97 6.47
N PHE A 87 -15.96 -19.60 5.28
CA PHE A 87 -15.17 -18.84 4.30
C PHE A 87 -14.80 -17.45 4.81
N GLY A 88 -15.72 -16.76 5.51
CA GLY A 88 -15.42 -15.48 6.16
C GLY A 88 -14.35 -15.62 7.24
N LEU A 89 -14.46 -16.64 8.09
CA LEU A 89 -13.50 -16.92 9.15
C LEU A 89 -12.13 -17.34 8.60
N ALA A 90 -12.11 -18.16 7.55
CA ALA A 90 -10.90 -18.49 6.80
C ALA A 90 -10.26 -17.25 6.18
N GLY A 91 -11.07 -16.32 5.65
CA GLY A 91 -10.62 -15.01 5.17
C GLY A 91 -9.92 -14.21 6.27
N VAL A 92 -10.54 -14.10 7.45
CA VAL A 92 -9.94 -13.41 8.61
C VAL A 92 -8.63 -14.07 9.05
N LEU A 93 -8.57 -15.40 9.08
CA LEU A 93 -7.35 -16.14 9.40
C LEU A 93 -6.25 -15.89 8.37
N LEU A 94 -6.58 -15.94 7.08
CA LEU A 94 -5.63 -15.69 6.00
C LEU A 94 -5.09 -14.25 6.08
N THR A 95 -5.97 -13.28 6.32
CA THR A 95 -5.58 -11.89 6.54
C THR A 95 -4.63 -11.77 7.71
N LYS A 96 -4.94 -12.36 8.88
CA LYS A 96 -4.02 -12.30 10.03
C LYS A 96 -2.67 -12.99 9.77
N LEU A 97 -2.67 -14.07 9.00
CA LEU A 97 -1.46 -14.84 8.74
C LEU A 97 -0.52 -14.13 7.76
N PHE A 98 -1.07 -13.62 6.65
CA PHE A 98 -0.28 -13.11 5.53
C PHE A 98 -0.14 -11.60 5.51
N LEU A 99 -1.13 -10.86 6.00
CA LEU A 99 -1.12 -9.41 5.90
C LEU A 99 -0.20 -8.80 6.98
N PRO A 100 0.86 -8.06 6.59
CA PRO A 100 1.64 -7.29 7.53
C PRO A 100 0.86 -6.04 7.96
N ASP A 101 0.93 -5.71 9.24
CA ASP A 101 0.35 -4.49 9.77
C ASP A 101 1.26 -3.29 9.48
N THR A 102 1.02 -2.62 8.35
CA THR A 102 1.78 -1.45 7.91
C THR A 102 1.29 -0.14 8.53
N THR A 103 0.30 -0.17 9.42
CA THR A 103 -0.31 1.04 9.98
C THR A 103 0.73 1.88 10.74
N GLY A 104 0.91 3.12 10.27
CA GLY A 104 1.85 4.09 10.85
C GLY A 104 3.30 3.99 10.35
N LEU A 105 3.62 3.11 9.41
CA LEU A 105 4.92 3.06 8.75
C LEU A 105 4.98 4.03 7.56
N ASP A 106 6.04 4.81 7.45
CA ASP A 106 6.19 5.75 6.34
C ASP A 106 6.36 5.02 4.99
N LEU A 107 5.68 5.52 3.96
CA LEU A 107 5.71 4.96 2.60
C LEU A 107 7.14 4.97 2.03
N ARG A 108 7.96 5.96 2.38
CA ARG A 108 9.37 6.03 1.94
C ARG A 108 10.18 4.89 2.54
N GLU A 109 9.91 4.49 3.78
CA GLU A 109 10.63 3.41 4.45
C GLU A 109 10.27 2.03 3.87
N GLN A 110 9.00 1.84 3.50
CA GLN A 110 8.59 0.65 2.73
C GLN A 110 9.27 0.59 1.37
N GLN A 111 9.32 1.71 0.65
CA GLN A 111 9.98 1.79 -0.65
C GLN A 111 11.49 1.51 -0.53
N ARG A 112 12.14 2.01 0.53
CA ARG A 112 13.55 1.74 0.82
C ARG A 112 13.80 0.26 1.05
N ARG A 113 12.94 -0.41 1.84
CA ARG A 113 13.01 -1.87 2.04
C ARG A 113 12.80 -2.63 0.73
N TRP A 114 11.84 -2.22 -0.09
CA TRP A 114 11.58 -2.82 -1.40
C TRP A 114 12.79 -2.74 -2.34
N LEU A 115 13.51 -1.62 -2.36
CA LEU A 115 14.74 -1.46 -3.14
C LEU A 115 15.83 -2.46 -2.70
N HIS A 116 16.03 -2.62 -1.40
CA HIS A 116 17.01 -3.57 -0.85
C HIS A 116 16.64 -5.03 -1.19
N ILE A 117 15.35 -5.38 -1.15
CA ILE A 117 14.85 -6.69 -1.59
C ILE A 117 15.12 -6.92 -3.08
N ARG A 118 14.86 -5.93 -3.93
CA ARG A 118 15.12 -6.01 -5.39
C ARG A 118 16.60 -6.19 -5.72
N GLN A 119 17.49 -5.64 -4.90
CA GLN A 119 18.94 -5.74 -5.07
C GLN A 119 19.53 -7.02 -4.47
N GLY A 120 18.71 -7.90 -3.87
CA GLY A 120 19.17 -9.11 -3.19
C GLY A 120 19.85 -8.85 -1.84
N ARG A 121 19.82 -7.62 -1.34
CA ARG A 121 20.48 -7.16 -0.11
C ARG A 121 19.47 -6.94 1.02
N GLU A 122 18.55 -7.89 1.20
CA GLU A 122 17.49 -7.81 2.23
C GLU A 122 18.08 -7.75 3.66
N HIS A 123 19.26 -8.37 3.87
CA HIS A 123 19.94 -8.43 5.17
C HIS A 123 20.64 -7.12 5.58
N GLU A 124 20.86 -6.20 4.65
CA GLU A 124 21.51 -4.90 4.92
C GLU A 124 20.50 -3.84 5.37
N TYR A 125 19.19 -4.09 5.21
CA TYR A 125 18.16 -3.16 5.63
C TYR A 125 17.80 -3.36 7.10
N HIS A 126 18.11 -2.35 7.91
CA HIS A 126 17.92 -2.38 9.37
C HIS A 126 16.82 -1.43 9.87
N GLY A 127 16.08 -0.80 8.97
CA GLY A 127 15.11 0.25 9.29
C GLY A 127 13.81 -0.24 9.97
N PRO A 128 12.91 0.70 10.33
CA PRO A 128 11.67 0.42 11.05
C PRO A 128 10.72 -0.56 10.34
N ALA A 129 10.82 -0.69 9.01
CA ALA A 129 10.01 -1.62 8.22
C ALA A 129 10.31 -3.12 8.48
N VAL A 130 11.39 -3.44 9.22
CA VAL A 130 11.75 -4.80 9.65
C VAL A 130 11.36 -5.08 11.11
N HIS A 131 10.80 -4.08 11.80
CA HIS A 131 10.36 -4.23 13.18
C HIS A 131 9.18 -5.22 13.32
N ARG A 132 9.15 -6.01 14.41
CA ARG A 132 8.15 -7.08 14.63
C ARG A 132 6.69 -6.63 14.55
N LYS A 133 6.42 -5.34 14.78
CA LYS A 133 5.09 -4.71 14.66
C LYS A 133 4.61 -4.65 13.20
N HIS A 134 5.52 -4.42 12.26
CA HIS A 134 5.20 -4.23 10.84
C HIS A 134 5.37 -5.49 9.98
N LEU A 135 5.63 -6.64 10.62
CA LEU A 135 5.70 -7.93 9.95
C LEU A 135 4.42 -8.73 10.17
N SER A 136 3.99 -9.43 9.13
CA SER A 136 2.94 -10.44 9.23
C SER A 136 3.37 -11.57 10.17
N ILE A 137 2.40 -12.33 10.69
CA ILE A 137 2.66 -13.50 11.54
C ILE A 137 3.56 -14.50 10.80
N TRP A 138 3.32 -14.68 9.50
CA TRP A 138 4.19 -15.47 8.62
C TRP A 138 5.61 -14.90 8.52
N GLY A 139 5.75 -13.59 8.30
CA GLY A 139 7.06 -12.94 8.22
C GLY A 139 7.85 -13.05 9.53
N ARG A 140 7.15 -13.02 10.68
CA ARG A 140 7.72 -13.26 12.00
C ARG A 140 8.21 -14.70 12.16
N TRP A 141 7.44 -15.66 11.65
CA TRP A 141 7.82 -17.08 11.67
C TRP A 141 9.02 -17.37 10.77
N MET A 142 9.09 -16.75 9.60
CA MET A 142 10.23 -16.81 8.67
C MET A 142 11.49 -16.09 9.18
N GLY A 143 11.46 -15.50 10.38
CA GLY A 143 12.62 -14.87 11.00
C GLY A 143 13.05 -13.54 10.36
N LYS A 144 12.20 -12.91 9.53
CA LYS A 144 12.54 -11.66 8.83
C LYS A 144 12.79 -10.48 9.77
N GLY A 145 12.36 -10.55 11.03
CA GLY A 145 12.60 -9.51 12.04
C GLY A 145 13.98 -9.53 12.70
N LYS A 146 14.87 -10.47 12.34
CA LYS A 146 16.20 -10.61 12.97
C LYS A 146 17.18 -9.47 12.62
N HIS A 147 16.92 -8.74 11.56
CA HIS A 147 17.80 -7.67 11.04
C HIS A 147 17.38 -6.27 11.50
N TYR A 148 16.52 -6.15 12.51
CA TYR A 148 16.12 -4.83 13.01
C TYR A 148 17.20 -4.26 13.94
N ASP A 149 17.78 -3.11 13.57
CA ASP A 149 18.73 -2.36 14.39
C ASP A 149 18.47 -0.85 14.21
N ALA A 150 18.08 -0.19 15.30
CA ALA A 150 17.68 1.21 15.29
C ALA A 150 18.86 2.15 14.99
N ASP A 151 20.06 1.83 15.48
CA ASP A 151 21.24 2.66 15.33
C ASP A 151 21.79 2.56 13.91
N LEU A 152 21.89 1.34 13.37
CA LEU A 152 22.27 1.13 11.97
C LEU A 152 21.25 1.77 11.01
N GLY A 153 19.95 1.66 11.33
CA GLY A 153 18.88 2.31 10.58
C GLY A 153 19.00 3.84 10.54
N TYR A 154 19.36 4.46 11.67
CA TYR A 154 19.57 5.92 11.76
C TYR A 154 20.81 6.35 10.96
N GLN A 155 21.93 5.65 11.11
CA GLN A 155 23.17 5.93 10.38
C GLN A 155 22.98 5.86 8.86
N MET A 156 22.22 4.86 8.38
CA MET A 156 21.86 4.74 6.97
C MET A 156 21.01 5.93 6.50
N LYS A 157 20.04 6.38 7.31
CA LYS A 157 19.19 7.53 6.99
C LYS A 157 20.01 8.83 6.89
N VAL A 158 20.98 9.02 7.78
CA VAL A 158 21.91 10.17 7.74
C VAL A 158 22.80 10.12 6.50
N LYS A 159 23.34 8.94 6.14
CA LYS A 159 24.16 8.76 4.93
C LYS A 159 23.37 9.05 3.65
N GLU A 160 22.13 8.55 3.57
CA GLU A 160 21.26 8.84 2.42
C GLU A 160 20.91 10.33 2.34
N CYS A 161 20.55 10.97 3.45
CA CYS A 161 20.23 12.40 3.46
C CYS A 161 21.43 13.25 3.02
N ARG A 162 22.64 12.85 3.44
CA ARG A 162 23.90 13.47 2.97
C ARG A 162 24.10 13.28 1.47
N ALA A 163 23.92 12.06 0.96
CA ALA A 163 24.07 11.77 -0.47
C ALA A 163 23.04 12.53 -1.32
N GLU A 164 21.78 12.60 -0.88
CA GLU A 164 20.72 13.39 -1.53
C GLU A 164 21.09 14.89 -1.55
N TRP A 165 21.63 15.42 -0.45
CA TRP A 165 22.08 16.81 -0.39
C TRP A 165 23.28 17.07 -1.31
N GLU A 166 24.27 16.19 -1.32
CA GLU A 166 25.44 16.30 -2.22
C GLU A 166 25.04 16.26 -3.69
N ALA A 167 24.12 15.36 -4.07
CA ALA A 167 23.56 15.29 -5.42
C ALA A 167 22.79 16.56 -5.80
N ALA A 168 21.95 17.07 -4.89
CA ALA A 168 21.22 18.32 -5.11
C ALA A 168 22.15 19.54 -5.26
N MET A 169 23.26 19.58 -4.51
CA MET A 169 24.27 20.62 -4.65
C MET A 169 25.11 20.47 -5.93
N ALA A 170 25.31 19.25 -6.44
CA ALA A 170 25.94 19.00 -7.74
C ALA A 170 25.06 19.53 -8.89
N VAL A 171 23.77 19.16 -8.93
CA VAL A 171 22.81 19.69 -9.92
C VAL A 171 22.74 21.21 -9.87
N ARG A 172 22.68 21.80 -8.66
CA ARG A 172 22.66 23.26 -8.50
C ARG A 172 23.96 23.94 -8.93
N ARG A 173 25.09 23.23 -8.92
CA ARG A 173 26.37 23.73 -9.46
C ARG A 173 26.35 23.68 -10.98
N GLU A 174 25.96 22.54 -11.56
CA GLU A 174 25.81 22.38 -13.01
C GLU A 174 24.84 23.42 -13.60
N ASP A 175 23.69 23.66 -12.95
CA ASP A 175 22.74 24.70 -13.38
C ASP A 175 23.34 26.11 -13.33
N LYS A 176 24.19 26.40 -12.34
CA LYS A 176 24.88 27.69 -12.24
C LYS A 176 25.96 27.84 -13.30
N ASP A 177 26.77 26.81 -13.48
CA ASP A 177 27.85 26.80 -14.48
C ASP A 177 27.25 26.91 -15.90
N ALA A 178 26.13 26.23 -16.17
CA ALA A 178 25.39 26.36 -17.42
C ALA A 178 24.78 27.75 -17.62
N LEU A 179 24.34 28.42 -16.55
CA LEU A 179 23.84 29.80 -16.61
C LEU A 179 24.97 30.80 -16.90
N PHE A 180 26.14 30.62 -16.26
CA PHE A 180 27.34 31.42 -16.54
C PHE A 180 27.80 31.28 -18.00
N ASP A 181 27.86 30.06 -18.54
CA ASP A 181 28.22 29.83 -19.94
C ASP A 181 27.23 30.51 -20.92
N MET A 182 25.94 30.61 -20.57
CA MET A 182 24.95 31.30 -21.42
C MET A 182 25.11 32.83 -21.37
N ASP A 183 25.37 33.40 -20.20
CA ASP A 183 25.60 34.85 -20.04
C ASP A 183 26.88 35.30 -20.78
N ASP A 184 27.97 34.52 -20.72
CA ASP A 184 29.23 34.80 -21.43
C ASP A 184 29.04 34.76 -22.97
N VAL A 185 28.22 33.83 -23.47
CA VAL A 185 27.89 33.75 -24.90
C VAL A 185 27.08 34.97 -25.36
N ASP A 186 26.07 35.40 -24.61
CA ASP A 186 25.27 36.59 -24.95
C ASP A 186 26.09 37.89 -24.89
N GLU A 187 26.99 38.04 -23.91
CA GLU A 187 27.90 39.20 -23.81
C GLU A 187 28.88 39.23 -24.99
N SER A 188 29.41 38.08 -25.41
CA SER A 188 30.31 37.98 -26.59
C SER A 188 29.61 38.35 -27.90
N ILE A 189 28.35 37.94 -28.08
CA ILE A 189 27.54 38.25 -29.27
C ILE A 189 27.17 39.73 -29.28
N LEU A 190 26.79 40.30 -28.13
CA LEU A 190 26.45 41.72 -28.02
C LEU A 190 27.66 42.62 -28.29
N HIS A 191 28.84 42.26 -27.76
CA HIS A 191 30.08 43.01 -27.96
C HIS A 191 30.62 42.88 -29.39
N GLY A 192 30.55 41.69 -29.99
CA GLY A 192 30.91 41.47 -31.41
C GLY A 192 29.99 42.22 -32.39
N SER A 193 28.71 42.34 -32.05
CA SER A 193 27.74 43.11 -32.84
C SER A 193 28.03 44.60 -32.77
N LEU A 194 28.32 45.15 -31.59
CA LEU A 194 28.61 46.57 -31.37
C LEU A 194 29.87 47.07 -32.12
N HIS A 195 30.91 46.25 -32.18
CA HIS A 195 32.13 46.57 -32.94
C HIS A 195 31.92 46.64 -34.46
N THR A 196 30.88 45.98 -34.98
CA THR A 196 30.56 45.98 -36.42
C THR A 196 29.81 47.24 -36.84
N TYR A 197 29.14 47.95 -35.92
CA TYR A 197 28.37 49.17 -36.21
C TYR A 197 29.11 50.48 -35.94
N LEU A 198 30.25 50.44 -35.23
CA LEU A 198 31.01 51.63 -34.82
C LEU A 198 32.30 51.88 -35.63
N ASN A 199 32.45 51.23 -36.79
CA ASN A 199 33.60 51.36 -37.69
C ASN A 199 33.19 51.76 -39.11
#